data_AF-A0A9P0A9V3-F1
#
_entry.id   AF-A0A9P0A9V3-F1
#
_cell.length_a   1.000
_cell.length_b   1.000
_cell.length_c   1.000
_cell.angle_alpha   90.00
_cell.angle_beta   90.00
_cell.angle_gamma   90.00
#
_symmetry.space_group_name_H-M   'P 1'
#
loop_
_entity.id
_entity.type
_entity.pdbx_description
1 polymer ?
#
loop_
_entity_poly.entity_id
_entity_poly.type
_entity_poly.pdbx_seq_one_letter_code
_entity_poly.pdbx_strand_id
1 'polypeptide(L)'
;MLLSESQFVKGACQCMCPAKERNLRSKERMIHILETNLDLQTFRQTKNIPADSNRMVKKFSRSAAGQELSHPELLRPPEVLLRTVNYLLSELSGSPPAEFDSHLNYNHLNECLKRLLTCYDELNTESAERDEMEAVFLLLNPGHSEPLLRYLSLKKDLFFFVPHFRGKLANAGFRISKAWLASNFAKCSREIRKSVTPILACTISRSLPILRRNILKIMSAGYSSKNQCYPVSKLVQFLLCNDATEAFSYCQFYNIECQKSSSAVRFERGSFDHQKSEMNLSNWVLAEEKLSAFSVPDILLGHTYTHDEGKGWQQDLHKNVEKISNMKLGDKEAEFPPKVPNFNPSIPFFSQDNIACVTSHLQTIRDHLCAFQERQGIPREENNFFGLALIIIQQSGQAMYAVFMLFLALFPVATIFLAILHFIVDRLIDILCTKTPADIYFKLGVLCAQLLLIYLMTQFVVYTIFSPIFTMQLNIISKMIMISRGNLVLK
;
A
#
# COMPACT_ATOMS: atom_id res chain seq x y z
N MET A 1 4.83 -9.20 32.52
CA MET A 1 4.87 -8.39 33.77
C MET A 1 3.48 -7.77 33.91
N LEU A 2 2.66 -8.32 34.81
CA LEU A 2 1.28 -7.87 35.03
C LEU A 2 1.32 -6.53 35.77
N LEU A 3 0.92 -5.44 35.10
CA LEU A 3 0.72 -4.14 35.76
C LEU A 3 -0.47 -4.29 36.74
N SER A 4 -0.28 -3.89 37.99
CA SER A 4 -1.34 -3.94 39.02
C SER A 4 -2.47 -2.99 38.65
N GLU A 5 -3.73 -3.36 38.95
CA GLU A 5 -4.95 -2.56 38.68
C GLU A 5 -4.87 -1.11 39.23
N SER A 6 -3.95 -0.83 40.16
CA SER A 6 -3.69 0.48 40.77
C SER A 6 -3.04 1.52 39.84
N GLN A 7 -2.71 1.18 38.60
CA GLN A 7 -1.96 2.05 37.69
C GLN A 7 -2.83 2.74 36.61
N PHE A 8 -4.13 2.42 36.54
CA PHE A 8 -5.04 2.97 35.53
C PHE A 8 -5.94 4.09 36.07
N VAL A 9 -5.97 5.22 35.36
CA VAL A 9 -6.86 6.35 35.70
C VAL A 9 -8.28 6.02 35.27
N LYS A 10 -9.21 5.96 36.22
CA LYS A 10 -10.65 5.84 35.94
C LYS A 10 -11.24 7.23 35.76
N GLY A 11 -11.98 7.46 34.67
CA GLY A 11 -12.69 8.72 34.46
C GLY A 11 -13.84 8.91 35.44
N ALA A 12 -14.00 10.12 35.97
CA ALA A 12 -15.04 10.49 36.93
C ALA A 12 -15.97 11.62 36.43
N CYS A 13 -15.72 12.15 35.23
CA CYS A 13 -16.52 13.23 34.68
C CYS A 13 -17.89 12.73 34.19
N GLN A 14 -18.94 12.96 34.97
CA GLN A 14 -20.32 12.55 34.62
C GLN A 14 -21.04 13.49 33.64
N CYS A 15 -20.34 14.48 33.06
CA CYS A 15 -20.87 15.43 32.07
C CYS A 15 -20.16 15.28 30.72
N MET A 16 -20.78 15.76 29.63
CA MET A 16 -20.14 15.74 28.29
C MET A 16 -18.92 16.67 28.19
N CYS A 17 -18.82 17.66 29.08
CA CYS A 17 -17.67 18.56 29.24
C CYS A 17 -17.35 18.74 30.74
N PRO A 18 -16.08 18.64 31.19
CA PRO A 18 -15.70 18.83 32.59
C PRO A 18 -16.02 20.23 33.14
N ALA A 19 -16.38 20.32 34.43
CA ALA A 19 -16.76 21.59 35.06
C ALA A 19 -15.64 22.65 34.97
N LYS A 20 -14.38 22.25 35.18
CA LYS A 20 -13.19 23.11 35.04
C LYS A 20 -13.11 23.73 33.64
N GLU A 21 -13.34 22.94 32.59
CA GLU A 21 -13.32 23.41 31.20
C GLU A 21 -14.53 24.30 30.89
N ARG A 22 -15.73 23.93 31.35
CA ARG A 22 -16.94 24.74 31.17
C ARG A 22 -16.78 26.15 31.74
N ASN A 23 -16.28 26.24 32.99
CA ASN A 23 -16.05 27.51 33.67
C ASN A 23 -14.98 28.35 32.96
N LEU A 24 -13.88 27.71 32.54
CA LEU A 24 -12.82 28.38 31.77
C LEU A 24 -13.38 28.95 30.46
N ARG A 25 -14.12 28.15 29.68
CA ARG A 25 -14.65 28.57 28.38
C ARG A 25 -15.73 29.64 28.49
N SER A 26 -16.52 29.65 29.56
CA SER A 26 -17.46 30.73 29.86
C SER A 26 -16.73 32.04 30.19
N LYS A 27 -15.69 31.98 31.03
CA LYS A 27 -14.86 33.13 31.40
C LYS A 27 -14.11 33.72 30.20
N GLU A 28 -13.50 32.88 29.38
CA GLU A 28 -12.69 33.28 28.22
C GLU A 28 -13.52 33.51 26.95
N ARG A 29 -14.86 33.46 27.03
CA ARG A 29 -15.79 33.65 25.90
C ARG A 29 -15.52 32.72 24.71
N MET A 30 -15.24 31.45 24.99
CA MET A 30 -14.95 30.38 24.02
C MET A 30 -16.09 29.35 23.91
N ILE A 31 -17.34 29.75 24.17
CA ILE A 31 -18.53 28.88 24.01
C ILE A 31 -19.02 29.00 22.58
N HIS A 32 -19.24 27.86 21.92
CA HIS A 32 -19.76 27.83 20.55
C HIS A 32 -21.29 27.94 20.54
N ILE A 33 -21.90 28.46 19.46
CA ILE A 33 -23.36 28.61 19.39
C ILE A 33 -24.11 27.29 19.59
N LEU A 34 -23.57 26.19 19.04
CA LEU A 34 -24.12 24.83 19.17
C LEU A 34 -24.06 24.27 20.60
N GLU A 35 -23.30 24.89 21.48
CA GLU A 35 -23.19 24.50 22.90
C GLU A 35 -24.13 25.33 23.79
N THR A 36 -25.03 26.10 23.19
CA THR A 36 -26.01 26.94 23.88
C THR A 36 -27.42 26.66 23.36
N ASN A 37 -28.43 27.11 24.10
CA ASN A 37 -29.82 27.14 23.67
C ASN A 37 -30.23 28.49 23.06
N LEU A 38 -29.29 29.41 22.87
CA LEU A 38 -29.55 30.76 22.35
C LEU A 38 -29.67 30.73 20.83
N ASP A 39 -30.56 31.56 20.30
CA ASP A 39 -30.61 31.84 18.88
C ASP A 39 -29.41 32.72 18.45
N LEU A 40 -29.10 32.73 17.16
CA LEU A 40 -27.93 33.40 16.61
C LEU A 40 -27.90 34.92 16.89
N GLN A 41 -29.07 35.58 16.97
CA GLN A 41 -29.12 37.01 17.24
C GLN A 41 -28.78 37.29 18.71
N THR A 42 -29.43 36.58 19.64
CA THR A 42 -29.16 36.72 21.08
C THR A 42 -27.73 36.30 21.42
N PHE A 43 -27.22 35.24 20.78
CA PHE A 43 -25.84 34.76 20.96
C PHE A 43 -24.81 35.86 20.63
N ARG A 44 -25.00 36.60 19.52
CA ARG A 44 -24.09 37.68 19.10
C ARG A 44 -24.12 38.90 20.02
N GLN A 45 -25.26 39.17 20.67
CA GLN A 45 -25.43 40.33 21.55
C GLN A 45 -25.02 40.06 22.99
N THR A 46 -25.05 38.78 23.41
CA THR A 46 -24.77 38.37 24.79
C THR A 46 -23.26 38.27 25.02
N LYS A 47 -22.69 39.21 25.81
CA LYS A 47 -21.25 39.21 26.13
C LYS A 47 -20.82 38.07 27.05
N ASN A 48 -21.70 37.62 27.94
CA ASN A 48 -21.42 36.59 28.94
C ASN A 48 -22.43 35.47 28.80
N ILE A 49 -22.02 34.39 28.14
CA ILE A 49 -22.86 33.22 27.90
C ILE A 49 -22.65 32.24 29.07
N PRO A 50 -23.72 31.83 29.76
CA PRO A 50 -23.62 30.86 30.85
C PRO A 50 -23.19 29.49 30.32
N ALA A 51 -22.40 28.77 31.10
CA ALA A 51 -21.99 27.42 30.74
C ALA A 51 -23.17 26.43 30.84
N ASP A 52 -23.57 25.84 29.72
CA ASP A 52 -24.62 24.82 29.68
C ASP A 52 -24.02 23.41 29.81
N SER A 53 -24.28 22.73 30.94
CA SER A 53 -23.77 21.37 31.19
C SER A 53 -24.38 20.31 30.27
N ASN A 54 -25.53 20.57 29.66
CA ASN A 54 -26.28 19.64 28.82
C ASN A 54 -25.92 19.76 27.33
N ARG A 55 -25.26 20.85 26.93
CA ARG A 55 -24.89 21.10 25.52
C ARG A 55 -23.39 21.22 25.28
N MET A 56 -22.61 21.66 26.27
CA MET A 56 -21.16 21.78 26.13
C MET A 56 -20.50 20.40 26.04
N VAL A 57 -19.63 20.23 25.04
CA VAL A 57 -18.83 19.01 24.84
C VAL A 57 -17.36 19.33 25.05
N LYS A 58 -16.63 18.41 25.71
CA LYS A 58 -15.19 18.54 25.93
C LYS A 58 -14.47 18.80 24.60
N LYS A 59 -13.71 19.89 24.51
CA LYS A 59 -12.94 20.23 23.33
C LYS A 59 -11.78 19.25 23.15
N PHE A 60 -11.50 18.88 21.90
CA PHE A 60 -10.28 18.15 21.58
C PHE A 60 -9.07 19.02 21.94
N SER A 61 -8.15 18.46 22.72
CA SER A 61 -6.89 19.11 23.10
C SER A 61 -5.75 18.17 22.76
N ARG A 62 -4.80 18.66 21.95
CA ARG A 62 -3.62 17.87 21.56
C ARG A 62 -2.81 17.52 22.80
N SER A 63 -2.22 16.33 22.82
CA SER A 63 -1.27 15.92 23.84
C SER A 63 0.00 16.78 23.76
N ALA A 64 0.01 17.90 24.48
CA ALA A 64 1.19 18.73 24.69
C ALA A 64 1.86 18.34 26.01
N ALA A 65 3.17 18.56 26.12
CA ALA A 65 3.90 18.37 27.38
C ALA A 65 3.23 19.22 28.48
N GLY A 66 2.83 18.56 29.59
CA GLY A 66 2.15 19.20 30.72
C GLY A 66 0.62 19.00 30.80
N GLN A 67 0.00 18.21 29.91
CA GLN A 67 -1.42 17.84 30.08
C GLN A 67 -1.62 16.89 31.26
N GLU A 68 -2.47 17.29 32.22
CA GLU A 68 -2.87 16.49 33.38
C GLU A 68 -3.88 15.38 33.01
N LEU A 69 -3.44 14.37 32.24
CA LEU A 69 -4.24 13.16 31.96
C LEU A 69 -4.35 12.22 33.18
N SER A 70 -3.74 12.60 34.31
CA SER A 70 -3.80 11.91 35.59
C SER A 70 -5.06 12.21 36.41
N HIS A 71 -5.82 13.27 36.08
CA HIS A 71 -6.98 13.67 36.88
C HIS A 71 -8.30 13.01 36.42
N PRO A 72 -8.90 12.13 37.24
CA PRO A 72 -10.17 11.46 36.95
C PRO A 72 -11.29 12.40 36.52
N GLU A 73 -11.41 13.56 37.17
CA GLU A 73 -12.49 14.54 36.96
C GLU A 73 -12.48 15.20 35.58
N LEU A 74 -11.35 15.14 34.88
CA LEU A 74 -11.20 15.67 33.52
C LEU A 74 -11.49 14.63 32.44
N LEU A 75 -11.66 13.36 32.82
CA LEU A 75 -11.86 12.23 31.93
C LEU A 75 -13.30 11.71 32.03
N ARG A 76 -13.96 11.55 30.88
CA ARG A 76 -15.29 10.96 30.79
C ARG A 76 -15.17 9.44 30.87
N PRO A 77 -15.94 8.76 31.73
CA PRO A 77 -16.06 7.31 31.71
C PRO A 77 -16.82 6.83 30.45
N PRO A 78 -16.73 5.53 30.09
CA PRO A 78 -17.26 4.99 28.84
C PRO A 78 -18.74 5.29 28.59
N GLU A 79 -19.60 5.21 29.61
CA GLU A 79 -21.02 5.48 29.51
C GLU A 79 -21.31 6.95 29.13
N VAL A 80 -20.49 7.87 29.63
CA VAL A 80 -20.59 9.30 29.30
C VAL A 80 -20.02 9.58 27.92
N LEU A 81 -18.98 8.87 27.48
CA LEU A 81 -18.47 8.95 26.11
C LEU A 81 -19.54 8.52 25.10
N LEU A 82 -20.19 7.37 25.34
CA LEU A 82 -21.27 6.88 24.49
C LEU A 82 -22.45 7.87 24.44
N ARG A 83 -22.89 8.37 25.61
CA ARG A 83 -23.93 9.41 25.66
C ARG A 83 -23.53 10.68 24.91
N THR A 84 -22.26 11.07 24.97
CA THR A 84 -21.76 12.22 24.21
C THR A 84 -21.84 11.96 22.71
N VAL A 85 -21.41 10.79 22.23
CA VAL A 85 -21.48 10.45 20.81
C VAL A 85 -22.94 10.44 20.34
N ASN A 86 -23.85 9.83 21.09
CA ASN A 86 -25.27 9.82 20.74
C ASN A 86 -25.85 11.24 20.66
N TYR A 87 -25.52 12.13 21.60
CA TYR A 87 -25.91 13.54 21.54
C TYR A 87 -25.37 14.25 20.29
N LEU A 88 -24.09 14.05 19.97
CA LEU A 88 -23.48 14.65 18.76
C LEU A 88 -24.17 14.15 17.48
N LEU A 89 -24.54 12.87 17.44
CA LEU A 89 -25.19 12.25 16.29
C LEU A 89 -26.65 12.68 16.14
N SER A 90 -27.41 12.87 17.23
CA SER A 90 -28.83 13.21 17.16
C SER A 90 -29.08 14.71 17.00
N GLU A 91 -28.32 15.55 17.70
CA GLU A 91 -28.60 16.99 17.80
C GLU A 91 -27.80 17.84 16.79
N LEU A 92 -26.67 17.32 16.27
CA LEU A 92 -25.70 18.13 15.52
C LEU A 92 -25.43 17.65 14.08
N SER A 93 -26.09 16.57 13.63
CA SER A 93 -25.90 15.97 12.30
C SER A 93 -26.44 16.81 11.12
N GLY A 94 -27.02 17.99 11.37
CA GLY A 94 -27.59 18.89 10.35
C GLY A 94 -26.78 20.17 10.09
N SER A 95 -25.59 20.30 10.68
CA SER A 95 -24.77 21.53 10.55
C SER A 95 -24.25 21.71 9.11
N PRO A 96 -24.18 22.95 8.58
CA PRO A 96 -23.84 23.16 7.17
C PRO A 96 -22.40 22.74 6.83
N PRO A 97 -22.11 22.28 5.59
CA PRO A 97 -20.80 21.76 5.18
C PRO A 97 -19.64 22.78 5.17
N ALA A 98 -19.92 24.07 5.41
CA ALA A 98 -18.98 25.17 5.22
C ALA A 98 -17.74 25.10 6.14
N GLU A 99 -17.80 24.31 7.22
CA GLU A 99 -16.69 24.11 8.17
C GLU A 99 -15.94 22.78 7.98
N PHE A 100 -16.25 22.00 6.94
CA PHE A 100 -15.67 20.68 6.74
C PHE A 100 -14.25 20.74 6.13
N ASP A 101 -13.24 20.45 6.96
CA ASP A 101 -11.87 20.19 6.49
C ASP A 101 -11.71 18.71 6.08
N SER A 102 -11.68 18.45 4.77
CA SER A 102 -11.59 17.10 4.22
C SER A 102 -10.29 16.36 4.57
N HIS A 103 -9.18 17.08 4.76
CA HIS A 103 -7.88 16.47 5.06
C HIS A 103 -7.80 16.09 6.54
N LEU A 104 -8.18 17.00 7.44
CA LEU A 104 -8.19 16.75 8.88
C LEU A 104 -9.16 15.61 9.22
N ASN A 105 -10.39 15.65 8.69
CA ASN A 105 -11.39 14.62 8.95
C ASN A 105 -10.97 13.26 8.41
N TYR A 106 -10.30 13.19 7.26
CA TYR A 106 -9.76 11.94 6.74
C TYR A 106 -8.68 11.33 7.63
N ASN A 107 -7.78 12.17 8.18
CA ASN A 107 -6.72 11.69 9.07
C ASN A 107 -7.33 11.16 10.37
N HIS A 108 -8.24 11.91 10.98
CA HIS A 108 -8.94 11.47 12.19
C HIS A 108 -9.76 10.20 11.96
N LEU A 109 -10.47 10.09 10.83
CA LEU A 109 -11.22 8.89 10.47
C LEU A 109 -10.30 7.67 10.36
N ASN A 110 -9.15 7.80 9.69
CA ASN A 110 -8.18 6.71 9.58
C ASN A 110 -7.57 6.31 10.91
N GLU A 111 -7.23 7.27 11.78
CA GLU A 111 -6.71 6.97 13.12
C GLU A 111 -7.74 6.22 13.98
N CYS A 112 -8.98 6.70 14.00
CA CYS A 112 -10.09 6.04 14.70
C CYS A 112 -10.35 4.64 14.16
N LEU A 113 -10.39 4.48 12.83
CA LEU A 113 -10.63 3.19 12.19
C LEU A 113 -9.50 2.21 12.50
N LYS A 114 -8.24 2.62 12.35
CA LYS A 114 -7.08 1.80 12.71
C LYS A 114 -7.13 1.34 14.17
N ARG A 115 -7.45 2.24 15.10
CA ARG A 115 -7.60 1.90 16.52
C ARG A 115 -8.74 0.90 16.75
N LEU A 116 -9.89 1.10 16.11
CA LEU A 116 -11.04 0.20 16.19
C LEU A 116 -10.68 -1.21 15.69
N LEU A 117 -9.98 -1.31 14.57
CA LEU A 117 -9.53 -2.58 14.01
C LEU A 117 -8.56 -3.31 14.95
N THR A 118 -7.66 -2.59 15.63
CA THR A 118 -6.82 -3.18 16.69
C THR A 118 -7.66 -3.70 17.86
N CYS A 119 -8.68 -2.95 18.31
CA CYS A 119 -9.58 -3.41 19.36
C CYS A 119 -10.31 -4.71 18.96
N TYR A 120 -10.73 -4.84 17.69
CA TYR A 120 -11.33 -6.08 17.20
C TYR A 120 -10.36 -7.27 17.23
N ASP A 121 -9.08 -7.03 16.93
CA ASP A 121 -8.05 -8.07 16.99
C ASP A 121 -7.80 -8.50 18.45
N GLU A 122 -7.68 -7.54 19.37
CA GLU A 122 -7.45 -7.80 20.81
C GLU A 122 -8.62 -8.56 21.47
N LEU A 123 -9.85 -8.23 21.08
CA LEU A 123 -11.06 -8.88 21.59
C LEU A 123 -11.41 -10.17 20.85
N ASN A 124 -10.72 -10.47 19.74
CA ASN A 124 -11.03 -11.55 18.81
C ASN A 124 -12.53 -11.60 18.41
N THR A 125 -13.13 -10.42 18.20
CA THR A 125 -14.56 -10.31 17.91
C THR A 125 -14.83 -10.51 16.43
N GLU A 126 -15.71 -11.44 16.08
CA GLU A 126 -16.30 -11.50 14.73
C GLU A 126 -17.71 -10.92 14.76
N SER A 127 -17.95 -9.88 13.97
CA SER A 127 -19.26 -9.24 13.88
C SER A 127 -19.50 -8.63 12.51
N ALA A 128 -20.75 -8.31 12.20
CA ALA A 128 -21.12 -7.63 10.96
C ALA A 128 -20.48 -6.22 10.90
N GLU A 129 -20.35 -5.56 12.04
CA GLU A 129 -19.70 -4.26 12.19
C GLU A 129 -18.20 -4.37 11.90
N ARG A 130 -17.52 -5.43 12.37
CA ARG A 130 -16.12 -5.67 11.98
C ARG A 130 -16.00 -5.88 10.48
N ASP A 131 -16.88 -6.68 9.86
CA ASP A 131 -16.90 -6.88 8.41
C ASP A 131 -17.03 -5.56 7.65
N GLU A 132 -17.97 -4.70 8.05
CA GLU A 132 -18.15 -3.39 7.43
C GLU A 132 -16.92 -2.48 7.65
N MET A 133 -16.37 -2.42 8.86
CA MET A 133 -15.20 -1.57 9.14
C MET A 133 -13.94 -2.03 8.42
N GLU A 134 -13.70 -3.34 8.28
CA GLU A 134 -12.61 -3.87 7.45
C GLU A 134 -12.81 -3.49 5.96
N ALA A 135 -14.05 -3.54 5.47
CA ALA A 135 -14.40 -3.09 4.12
C ALA A 135 -14.18 -1.58 3.94
N VAL A 136 -14.57 -0.76 4.91
CA VAL A 136 -14.32 0.68 4.93
C VAL A 136 -12.82 0.94 4.87
N PHE A 137 -12.00 0.24 5.67
CA PHE A 137 -10.55 0.44 5.68
C PHE A 137 -9.89 0.13 4.33
N LEU A 138 -10.34 -0.93 3.67
CA LEU A 138 -9.91 -1.32 2.33
C LEU A 138 -10.25 -0.28 1.26
N LEU A 139 -11.44 0.32 1.34
CA LEU A 139 -11.99 1.22 0.32
C LEU A 139 -11.65 2.69 0.55
N LEU A 140 -11.39 3.09 1.80
CA LEU A 140 -10.99 4.45 2.17
C LEU A 140 -9.56 4.76 1.71
N ASN A 141 -8.72 3.71 1.61
CA ASN A 141 -7.30 3.79 1.27
C ASN A 141 -6.99 3.02 -0.04
N PRO A 142 -7.64 3.35 -1.17
CA PRO A 142 -7.47 2.58 -2.40
C PRO A 142 -6.05 2.75 -2.96
N GLY A 143 -5.45 1.65 -3.39
CA GLY A 143 -4.07 1.63 -3.90
C GLY A 143 -2.98 1.52 -2.83
N HIS A 144 -3.33 1.55 -1.54
CA HIS A 144 -2.37 1.28 -0.46
C HIS A 144 -2.25 -0.23 -0.22
N SER A 145 -1.02 -0.70 0.06
CA SER A 145 -0.75 -2.10 0.36
C SER A 145 -1.15 -2.50 1.79
N GLU A 146 -1.09 -1.57 2.75
CA GLU A 146 -1.38 -1.80 4.17
C GLU A 146 -2.77 -2.45 4.40
N PRO A 147 -3.90 -1.89 3.91
CA PRO A 147 -5.21 -2.52 4.10
C PRO A 147 -5.33 -3.93 3.50
N LEU A 148 -4.69 -4.15 2.34
CA LEU A 148 -4.71 -5.45 1.67
C LEU A 148 -3.90 -6.50 2.42
N LEU A 149 -2.72 -6.13 2.93
CA LEU A 149 -1.88 -7.02 3.73
C LEU A 149 -2.59 -7.39 5.04
N ARG A 150 -3.25 -6.41 5.69
CA ARG A 150 -4.10 -6.67 6.86
C ARG A 150 -5.21 -7.66 6.52
N TYR A 151 -5.96 -7.42 5.45
CA TYR A 151 -7.03 -8.35 5.07
C TYR A 151 -6.51 -9.77 4.83
N LEU A 152 -5.33 -9.90 4.22
CA LEU A 152 -4.69 -11.20 3.99
C LEU A 152 -4.18 -11.85 5.28
N SER A 153 -3.71 -11.08 6.27
CA SER A 153 -3.31 -11.64 7.57
C SER A 153 -4.52 -12.21 8.32
N LEU A 154 -5.68 -11.55 8.25
CA LEU A 154 -6.94 -12.07 8.81
C LEU A 154 -7.41 -13.39 8.17
N LYS A 155 -6.96 -13.68 6.95
CA LYS A 155 -7.29 -14.92 6.23
C LYS A 155 -6.29 -16.04 6.45
N LYS A 156 -5.08 -15.72 6.90
CA LYS A 156 -3.95 -16.64 7.02
C LYS A 156 -3.64 -16.90 8.49
N ASP A 157 -4.49 -17.67 9.14
CA ASP A 157 -4.05 -18.40 10.32
C ASP A 157 -3.27 -19.63 9.85
N LEU A 158 -1.94 -19.53 9.90
CA LEU A 158 -1.01 -20.57 9.43
C LEU A 158 -0.92 -21.78 10.38
N PHE A 159 -1.69 -21.81 11.48
CA PHE A 159 -1.54 -22.82 12.54
C PHE A 159 -2.74 -23.76 12.70
N PHE A 160 -3.91 -23.44 12.13
CA PHE A 160 -5.07 -24.33 12.12
C PHE A 160 -5.78 -24.21 10.77
N PHE A 161 -6.08 -25.35 10.14
CA PHE A 161 -6.76 -25.50 8.85
C PHE A 161 -8.23 -24.99 8.87
N VAL A 162 -8.48 -23.72 9.21
CA VAL A 162 -9.80 -23.08 9.07
C VAL A 162 -9.62 -21.59 8.75
N PRO A 163 -10.11 -21.08 7.60
CA PRO A 163 -10.15 -19.64 7.37
C PRO A 163 -11.20 -19.01 8.31
N HIS A 164 -10.76 -18.26 9.32
CA HIS A 164 -11.60 -17.70 10.38
C HIS A 164 -12.44 -16.50 9.89
N PHE A 165 -11.81 -15.42 9.41
CA PHE A 165 -12.57 -14.24 9.04
C PHE A 165 -13.38 -14.43 7.73
N ARG A 166 -14.71 -14.48 7.80
CA ARG A 166 -15.63 -14.70 6.64
C ARG A 166 -16.45 -13.48 6.22
N GLY A 167 -15.94 -12.28 6.46
CA GLY A 167 -16.63 -11.04 6.10
C GLY A 167 -17.00 -10.94 4.61
N LYS A 168 -18.29 -10.77 4.29
CA LYS A 168 -18.81 -10.63 2.92
C LYS A 168 -18.43 -9.26 2.34
N LEU A 169 -18.58 -8.20 3.14
CA LEU A 169 -18.28 -6.83 2.72
C LEU A 169 -16.78 -6.63 2.54
N ALA A 170 -15.96 -7.10 3.48
CA ALA A 170 -14.51 -7.01 3.42
C ALA A 170 -13.95 -7.82 2.25
N ASN A 171 -14.53 -8.98 1.93
CA ASN A 171 -14.22 -9.71 0.69
C ASN A 171 -14.51 -8.86 -0.56
N ALA A 172 -15.65 -8.16 -0.61
CA ALA A 172 -15.97 -7.28 -1.74
C ALA A 172 -15.01 -6.09 -1.83
N GLY A 173 -14.70 -5.45 -0.70
CA GLY A 173 -13.70 -4.40 -0.59
C GLY A 173 -12.33 -4.87 -1.09
N PHE A 174 -11.90 -6.08 -0.69
CA PHE A 174 -10.65 -6.67 -1.16
C PHE A 174 -10.63 -6.89 -2.67
N ARG A 175 -11.73 -7.38 -3.28
CA ARG A 175 -11.84 -7.51 -4.75
C ARG A 175 -11.70 -6.18 -5.46
N ILE A 176 -12.30 -5.12 -4.92
CA ILE A 176 -12.21 -3.75 -5.45
C ILE A 176 -10.78 -3.23 -5.32
N SER A 177 -10.18 -3.27 -4.14
CA SER A 177 -8.83 -2.74 -3.88
C SER A 177 -7.74 -3.53 -4.63
N LYS A 178 -7.91 -4.85 -4.78
CA LYS A 178 -7.03 -5.68 -5.64
C LYS A 178 -7.16 -5.28 -7.12
N ALA A 179 -8.37 -5.07 -7.61
CA ALA A 179 -8.58 -4.63 -9.00
C ALA A 179 -8.01 -3.23 -9.24
N TRP A 180 -8.08 -2.35 -8.23
CA TRP A 180 -7.53 -1.00 -8.28
C TRP A 180 -6.01 -1.04 -8.42
N LEU A 181 -5.33 -1.81 -7.57
CA LEU A 181 -3.87 -2.01 -7.68
C LEU A 181 -3.45 -2.56 -9.04
N ALA A 182 -4.23 -3.48 -9.59
CA ALA A 182 -3.97 -4.05 -10.91
C ALA A 182 -4.32 -3.10 -12.08
N SER A 183 -4.75 -1.86 -11.79
CA SER A 183 -5.28 -0.90 -12.78
C SER A 183 -6.44 -1.45 -13.63
N ASN A 184 -7.13 -2.48 -13.12
CA ASN A 184 -8.31 -3.08 -13.76
C ASN A 184 -9.57 -2.34 -13.32
N PHE A 185 -9.68 -1.08 -13.74
CA PHE A 185 -10.75 -0.21 -13.30
C PHE A 185 -12.13 -0.61 -13.85
N ALA A 186 -12.18 -1.31 -15.00
CA ALA A 186 -13.43 -1.92 -15.48
C ALA A 186 -14.00 -2.91 -14.46
N LYS A 187 -13.13 -3.73 -13.85
CA LYS A 187 -13.51 -4.63 -12.76
C LYS A 187 -13.85 -3.84 -11.49
N CYS A 188 -13.09 -2.80 -11.12
CA CYS A 188 -13.44 -1.94 -9.98
C CYS A 188 -14.86 -1.39 -10.10
N SER A 189 -15.19 -0.69 -11.20
CA SER A 189 -16.49 -0.04 -11.37
C SER A 189 -17.64 -1.05 -11.37
N ARG A 190 -17.41 -2.26 -11.90
CA ARG A 190 -18.40 -3.34 -11.86
C ARG A 190 -18.61 -3.89 -10.44
N GLU A 191 -17.54 -4.11 -9.68
CA GLU A 191 -17.64 -4.61 -8.30
C GLU A 191 -18.26 -3.58 -7.36
N ILE A 192 -17.93 -2.29 -7.55
CA ILE A 192 -18.53 -1.16 -6.83
C ILE A 192 -20.05 -1.15 -7.05
N ARG A 193 -20.55 -1.24 -8.28
CA ARG A 193 -22.01 -1.28 -8.51
C ARG A 193 -22.72 -2.44 -7.80
N LYS A 194 -22.04 -3.57 -7.60
CA LYS A 194 -22.65 -4.78 -7.04
C LYS A 194 -22.74 -4.77 -5.52
N SER A 195 -21.76 -4.20 -4.83
CA SER A 195 -21.48 -4.55 -3.41
C SER A 195 -21.44 -3.35 -2.47
N VAL A 196 -22.27 -2.33 -2.71
CA VAL A 196 -22.19 -1.05 -2.00
C VAL A 196 -23.33 -0.86 -1.00
N THR A 197 -22.99 -0.82 0.29
CA THR A 197 -23.85 -0.32 1.37
C THR A 197 -23.79 1.21 1.43
N PRO A 198 -24.69 1.91 2.15
CA PRO A 198 -24.64 3.36 2.27
C PRO A 198 -23.27 3.89 2.77
N ILE A 199 -22.69 3.26 3.81
CA ILE A 199 -21.39 3.66 4.36
C ILE A 199 -20.24 3.40 3.35
N LEU A 200 -20.27 2.26 2.66
CA LEU A 200 -19.29 2.00 1.60
C LEU A 200 -19.45 2.96 0.42
N ALA A 201 -20.67 3.43 0.12
CA ALA A 201 -20.92 4.43 -0.91
C ALA A 201 -20.26 5.77 -0.56
N CYS A 202 -20.38 6.23 0.68
CA CYS A 202 -19.69 7.41 1.21
C CYS A 202 -18.17 7.24 1.17
N THR A 203 -17.68 6.03 1.47
CA THR A 203 -16.24 5.75 1.44
C THR A 203 -15.69 5.83 0.01
N ILE A 204 -16.41 5.22 -0.94
CA ILE A 204 -16.02 5.20 -2.35
C ILE A 204 -16.15 6.59 -2.97
N SER A 205 -17.18 7.38 -2.64
CA SER A 205 -17.39 8.70 -3.23
C SER A 205 -16.18 9.62 -3.04
N ARG A 206 -15.48 9.52 -1.90
CA ARG A 206 -14.22 10.20 -1.66
C ARG A 206 -13.11 9.82 -2.65
N SER A 207 -13.03 8.54 -3.04
CA SER A 207 -12.02 8.02 -3.96
C SER A 207 -12.39 8.15 -5.45
N LEU A 208 -13.65 8.47 -5.77
CA LEU A 208 -14.13 8.56 -7.14
C LEU A 208 -13.36 9.56 -8.01
N PRO A 209 -12.99 10.77 -7.54
CA PRO A 209 -12.21 11.71 -8.36
C PRO A 209 -10.88 11.10 -8.84
N ILE A 210 -10.20 10.36 -7.95
CA ILE A 210 -8.94 9.66 -8.27
C ILE A 210 -9.20 8.53 -9.27
N LEU A 211 -10.26 7.73 -9.03
CA LEU A 211 -10.65 6.63 -9.94
C LEU A 211 -10.93 7.15 -11.35
N ARG A 212 -11.76 8.18 -11.47
CA ARG A 212 -12.21 8.77 -12.74
C ARG A 212 -11.03 9.32 -13.53
N ARG A 213 -10.13 10.06 -12.86
CA ARG A 213 -8.90 10.56 -13.47
C ARG A 213 -8.02 9.42 -14.00
N ASN A 214 -7.81 8.37 -13.20
CA ASN A 214 -6.99 7.22 -13.60
C ASN A 214 -7.59 6.45 -14.79
N ILE A 215 -8.92 6.26 -14.80
CA ILE A 215 -9.63 5.64 -15.92
C ILE A 215 -9.40 6.46 -17.20
N LEU A 216 -9.67 7.77 -17.16
CA LEU A 216 -9.52 8.63 -18.34
C LEU A 216 -8.07 8.66 -18.82
N LYS A 217 -7.10 8.73 -17.91
CA LYS A 217 -5.68 8.65 -18.24
C LYS A 217 -5.33 7.37 -19.02
N ILE A 218 -5.79 6.21 -18.55
CA ILE A 218 -5.55 4.92 -19.22
C ILE A 218 -6.28 4.87 -20.55
N MET A 219 -7.53 5.33 -20.59
CA MET A 219 -8.35 5.32 -21.81
C MET A 219 -7.78 6.23 -22.90
N SER A 220 -7.25 7.39 -22.56
CA SER A 220 -6.57 8.28 -23.52
C SER A 220 -5.37 7.63 -24.19
N ALA A 221 -4.68 6.70 -23.50
CA ALA A 221 -3.58 5.95 -24.09
C ALA A 221 -4.06 4.71 -24.89
N GLY A 222 -5.05 3.98 -24.36
CA GLY A 222 -5.50 2.68 -24.87
C GLY A 222 -6.57 2.73 -25.96
N TYR A 223 -7.43 3.75 -25.97
CA TYR A 223 -8.49 3.96 -26.97
C TYR A 223 -8.18 5.09 -27.96
N SER A 224 -6.92 5.54 -28.01
CA SER A 224 -6.49 6.63 -28.89
C SER A 224 -6.77 6.30 -30.37
N SER A 225 -7.64 7.06 -31.03
CA SER A 225 -7.97 6.88 -32.45
C SER A 225 -8.44 8.18 -33.10
N LYS A 226 -7.90 8.47 -34.29
CA LYS A 226 -8.32 9.62 -35.11
C LYS A 226 -9.63 9.40 -35.85
N ASN A 227 -10.10 8.15 -35.95
CA ASN A 227 -11.28 7.81 -36.76
C ASN A 227 -12.44 7.24 -35.93
N GLN A 228 -12.16 6.74 -34.73
CA GLN A 228 -13.17 6.10 -33.88
C GLN A 228 -13.42 6.92 -32.63
N CYS A 229 -14.70 6.99 -32.23
CA CYS A 229 -15.13 7.61 -30.99
C CYS A 229 -15.63 6.52 -30.03
N TYR A 230 -15.47 6.76 -28.73
CA TYR A 230 -15.97 5.90 -27.67
C TYR A 230 -17.37 6.36 -27.23
N PRO A 231 -18.36 5.47 -27.12
CA PRO A 231 -19.73 5.86 -26.78
C PRO A 231 -19.81 6.35 -25.33
N VAL A 232 -20.41 7.52 -25.11
CA VAL A 232 -20.49 8.15 -23.78
C VAL A 232 -21.30 7.29 -22.81
N SER A 233 -22.28 6.52 -23.29
CA SER A 233 -23.10 5.61 -22.47
C SER A 233 -22.26 4.55 -21.75
N LYS A 234 -21.24 3.99 -22.41
CA LYS A 234 -20.30 3.06 -21.78
C LYS A 234 -19.33 3.79 -20.84
N LEU A 235 -19.01 5.05 -21.15
CA LEU A 235 -18.11 5.86 -20.34
C LEU A 235 -18.73 6.24 -18.99
N VAL A 236 -20.02 6.60 -18.98
CA VAL A 236 -20.80 6.83 -17.76
C VAL A 236 -20.70 5.63 -16.82
N GLN A 237 -20.87 4.41 -17.36
CA GLN A 237 -20.72 3.18 -16.57
C GLN A 237 -19.28 2.97 -16.08
N PHE A 238 -18.26 3.29 -16.87
CA PHE A 238 -16.88 3.11 -16.43
C PHE A 238 -16.50 4.11 -15.33
N LEU A 239 -16.87 5.37 -15.50
CA LEU A 239 -16.55 6.46 -14.57
C LEU A 239 -17.45 6.51 -13.33
N LEU A 240 -18.52 5.70 -13.30
CA LEU A 240 -19.56 5.78 -12.27
C LEU A 240 -20.16 7.19 -12.20
N CYS A 241 -20.36 7.82 -13.35
CA CYS A 241 -21.05 9.10 -13.46
C CYS A 241 -22.57 8.90 -13.33
N ASN A 242 -23.25 9.96 -12.93
CA ASN A 242 -24.70 10.03 -12.83
C ASN A 242 -25.33 9.99 -14.23
N ASP A 243 -24.76 10.75 -15.16
CA ASP A 243 -25.26 10.88 -16.52
C ASP A 243 -24.16 11.23 -17.53
N ALA A 244 -24.55 11.35 -18.80
CA ALA A 244 -23.65 11.72 -19.89
C ALA A 244 -23.10 13.16 -19.75
N THR A 245 -23.83 14.08 -19.12
CA THR A 245 -23.40 15.48 -18.94
C THR A 245 -22.24 15.57 -17.96
N GLU A 246 -22.27 14.79 -16.88
CA GLU A 246 -21.17 14.69 -15.92
C GLU A 246 -19.93 14.06 -16.59
N ALA A 247 -20.13 12.98 -17.37
CA ALA A 247 -19.05 12.33 -18.10
C ALA A 247 -18.39 13.29 -19.12
N PHE A 248 -19.18 14.10 -19.84
CA PHE A 248 -18.65 15.14 -20.72
C PHE A 248 -17.89 16.23 -19.95
N SER A 249 -18.38 16.65 -18.77
CA SER A 249 -17.67 17.62 -17.93
C SER A 249 -16.29 17.12 -17.52
N TYR A 250 -16.17 15.85 -17.12
CA TYR A 250 -14.87 15.21 -16.84
C TYR A 250 -13.95 15.18 -18.07
N CYS A 251 -14.49 14.81 -19.24
CA CYS A 251 -13.72 14.75 -20.47
C CYS A 251 -13.21 16.15 -20.87
N GLN A 252 -14.07 17.16 -20.85
CA GLN A 252 -13.69 18.55 -21.12
C GLN A 252 -12.65 19.05 -20.11
N PHE A 253 -12.81 18.73 -18.83
CA PHE A 253 -11.85 19.10 -17.79
C PHE A 253 -10.46 18.54 -18.09
N TYR A 254 -10.33 17.28 -18.50
CA TYR A 254 -9.05 16.64 -18.84
C TYR A 254 -8.60 16.80 -20.31
N ASN A 255 -9.20 17.73 -21.06
CA ASN A 255 -8.86 18.03 -22.46
C ASN A 255 -9.05 16.83 -23.42
N ILE A 256 -10.18 16.14 -23.26
CA ILE A 256 -10.65 15.06 -24.14
C ILE A 256 -11.80 15.60 -25.00
N GLU A 257 -11.72 15.39 -26.32
CA GLU A 257 -12.70 15.92 -27.27
C GLU A 257 -14.07 15.25 -27.07
N CYS A 258 -15.11 16.08 -26.94
CA CYS A 258 -16.48 15.64 -26.70
C CYS A 258 -17.36 15.94 -27.92
N GLN A 259 -17.99 14.91 -28.48
CA GLN A 259 -18.92 15.02 -29.60
C GLN A 259 -20.35 14.86 -29.10
N LYS A 260 -20.94 15.97 -28.62
CA LYS A 260 -22.28 15.97 -28.01
C LYS A 260 -23.38 15.51 -28.96
N SER A 261 -23.27 15.83 -30.26
CA SER A 261 -24.25 15.45 -31.29
C SER A 261 -24.30 13.95 -31.56
N SER A 262 -23.16 13.26 -31.47
CA SER A 262 -23.04 11.80 -31.68
C SER A 262 -23.01 11.01 -30.38
N SER A 263 -23.18 11.67 -29.23
CA SER A 263 -23.14 11.04 -27.89
C SER A 263 -21.87 10.21 -27.66
N ALA A 264 -20.72 10.76 -28.07
CA ALA A 264 -19.44 10.07 -28.04
C ALA A 264 -18.29 10.98 -27.63
N VAL A 265 -17.18 10.38 -27.19
CA VAL A 265 -15.94 11.08 -26.88
C VAL A 265 -14.81 10.53 -27.75
N ARG A 266 -13.88 11.39 -28.13
CA ARG A 266 -12.70 10.98 -28.90
C ARG A 266 -11.48 11.04 -28.00
N PHE A 267 -10.78 9.93 -27.92
CA PHE A 267 -9.51 9.83 -27.22
C PHE A 267 -8.37 10.01 -28.22
N GLU A 268 -7.43 10.90 -27.88
CA GLU A 268 -6.20 11.07 -28.64
C GLU A 268 -4.99 11.00 -27.70
N ARG A 269 -3.96 10.25 -28.12
CA ARG A 269 -2.74 10.11 -27.33
C ARG A 269 -2.07 11.48 -27.21
N GLY A 270 -1.84 11.90 -25.96
CA GLY A 270 -1.21 13.18 -25.64
C GLY A 270 -2.17 14.35 -25.44
N SER A 271 -3.48 14.19 -25.68
CA SER A 271 -4.46 15.25 -25.41
C SER A 271 -4.77 15.40 -23.91
N PHE A 272 -4.63 14.31 -23.14
CA PHE A 272 -4.94 14.28 -21.72
C PHE A 272 -4.05 15.24 -20.93
N ASP A 273 -4.67 16.16 -20.20
CA ASP A 273 -3.96 17.11 -19.35
C ASP A 273 -3.47 16.44 -18.06
N HIS A 274 -2.18 16.10 -18.02
CA HIS A 274 -1.54 15.49 -16.86
C HIS A 274 -1.30 16.45 -15.69
N GLN A 275 -1.32 17.77 -15.93
CA GLN A 275 -1.04 18.79 -14.91
C GLN A 275 -2.27 19.07 -14.04
N LYS A 276 -3.47 18.82 -14.56
CA LYS A 276 -4.71 18.97 -13.78
C LYS A 276 -4.83 17.92 -12.67
N SER A 277 -5.22 18.41 -11.50
CA SER A 277 -5.59 17.61 -10.34
C SER A 277 -6.94 16.91 -10.52
N GLU A 278 -7.38 16.21 -9.49
CA GLU A 278 -8.68 15.55 -9.43
C GLU A 278 -9.82 16.57 -9.46
N MET A 279 -10.78 16.37 -10.37
CA MET A 279 -12.00 17.17 -10.41
C MET A 279 -12.98 16.72 -9.32
N ASN A 280 -13.27 17.63 -8.39
CA ASN A 280 -14.26 17.42 -7.34
C ASN A 280 -15.64 17.89 -7.81
N LEU A 281 -16.47 16.95 -8.27
CA LEU A 281 -17.90 17.17 -8.50
C LEU A 281 -18.68 16.57 -7.33
N SER A 282 -19.74 17.25 -6.90
CA SER A 282 -20.19 17.17 -5.51
C SER A 282 -21.03 15.95 -5.15
N ASN A 283 -21.81 15.35 -6.06
CA ASN A 283 -22.82 14.39 -5.63
C ASN A 283 -22.84 13.14 -6.53
N TRP A 284 -22.60 11.97 -5.92
CA TRP A 284 -22.77 10.69 -6.61
C TRP A 284 -24.17 10.17 -6.35
N VAL A 285 -25.04 10.16 -7.36
CA VAL A 285 -26.47 9.84 -7.24
C VAL A 285 -26.70 8.48 -6.60
N LEU A 286 -25.86 7.47 -6.91
CA LEU A 286 -25.99 6.15 -6.28
C LEU A 286 -25.74 6.20 -4.77
N ALA A 287 -24.85 7.07 -4.29
CA ALA A 287 -24.68 7.29 -2.87
C ALA A 287 -25.87 8.04 -2.28
N GLU A 288 -26.35 9.10 -2.94
CA GLU A 288 -27.52 9.85 -2.46
C GLU A 288 -28.79 9.01 -2.40
N GLU A 289 -29.07 8.19 -3.41
CA GLU A 289 -30.19 7.25 -3.42
C GLU A 289 -30.12 6.29 -2.23
N LYS A 290 -28.93 5.75 -1.94
CA LYS A 290 -28.70 4.87 -0.79
C LYS A 290 -28.80 5.58 0.55
N LEU A 291 -28.38 6.85 0.62
CA LEU A 291 -28.40 7.65 1.83
C LEU A 291 -29.78 8.21 2.15
N SER A 292 -30.51 8.69 1.14
CA SER A 292 -31.87 9.25 1.28
C SER A 292 -32.91 8.26 1.77
N ALA A 293 -32.63 6.95 1.66
CA ALA A 293 -33.46 5.91 2.23
C ALA A 293 -33.44 5.88 3.77
N PHE A 294 -32.49 6.57 4.42
CA PHE A 294 -32.28 6.50 5.87
C PHE A 294 -31.93 7.88 6.46
N SER A 295 -32.23 8.13 7.73
CA SER A 295 -31.67 9.31 8.39
C SER A 295 -30.18 9.09 8.71
N VAL A 296 -29.41 10.16 8.86
CA VAL A 296 -27.99 10.07 9.26
C VAL A 296 -27.81 9.30 10.59
N PRO A 297 -28.64 9.54 11.63
CA PRO A 297 -28.63 8.70 12.83
C PRO A 297 -28.89 7.21 12.55
N ASP A 298 -29.84 6.87 11.67
CA ASP A 298 -30.16 5.46 11.37
C ASP A 298 -28.98 4.75 10.68
N ILE A 299 -28.27 5.45 9.78
CA ILE A 299 -27.08 4.94 9.10
C ILE A 299 -25.95 4.68 10.10
N LEU A 300 -25.75 5.60 11.06
CA LEU A 300 -24.61 5.57 11.98
C LEU A 300 -24.85 4.73 13.24
N LEU A 301 -26.09 4.61 13.70
CA LEU A 301 -26.46 3.85 14.91
C LEU A 301 -26.94 2.43 14.60
N GLY A 302 -27.07 2.07 13.32
CA GLY A 302 -27.21 0.69 12.86
C GLY A 302 -28.44 -0.03 13.41
N HIS A 303 -29.58 0.11 12.74
CA HIS A 303 -30.55 -0.98 12.75
C HIS A 303 -30.21 -1.93 11.59
N THR A 304 -29.34 -2.90 11.89
CA THR A 304 -29.02 -4.12 11.11
C THR A 304 -29.48 -4.09 9.64
N TYR A 305 -28.57 -3.73 8.73
CA TYR A 305 -28.72 -4.03 7.30
C TYR A 305 -28.67 -5.54 7.12
N THR A 306 -29.80 -6.25 7.20
CA THR A 306 -29.87 -7.67 6.88
C THR A 306 -29.68 -7.82 5.36
N HIS A 307 -28.49 -8.24 4.97
CA HIS A 307 -28.16 -8.56 3.59
C HIS A 307 -28.79 -9.93 3.23
N ASP A 308 -30.11 -9.98 3.10
CA ASP A 308 -30.81 -11.17 2.60
C ASP A 308 -30.86 -11.14 1.08
N GLU A 309 -30.21 -12.13 0.48
CA GLU A 309 -30.18 -12.32 -0.97
C GLU A 309 -31.58 -12.67 -1.47
N GLY A 310 -32.24 -11.74 -2.17
CA GLY A 310 -33.33 -12.07 -3.09
C GLY A 310 -34.74 -11.58 -2.76
N LYS A 311 -34.96 -10.76 -1.72
CA LYS A 311 -36.24 -10.06 -1.51
C LYS A 311 -36.00 -8.58 -1.22
N GLY A 312 -36.79 -7.72 -1.84
CA GLY A 312 -36.65 -6.26 -1.75
C GLY A 312 -36.66 -5.75 -0.31
N TRP A 313 -35.94 -4.64 -0.10
CA TRP A 313 -35.73 -3.96 1.17
C TRP A 313 -37.05 -3.41 1.76
N GLN A 314 -37.86 -4.25 2.39
CA GLN A 314 -39.00 -3.80 3.22
C GLN A 314 -39.26 -4.77 4.37
N GLN A 315 -39.43 -4.18 5.56
CA GLN A 315 -40.08 -4.66 6.80
C GLN A 315 -39.13 -4.87 7.99
N ASP A 316 -39.01 -3.85 8.84
CA ASP A 316 -39.34 -3.92 10.28
C ASP A 316 -38.87 -2.68 11.08
N LEU A 317 -39.36 -1.48 10.70
CA LEU A 317 -38.98 -0.22 11.35
C LEU A 317 -39.81 0.13 12.61
N HIS A 318 -40.96 -0.50 12.84
CA HIS A 318 -41.92 0.00 13.84
C HIS A 318 -41.90 -0.68 15.23
N LYS A 319 -41.20 -1.81 15.43
CA LYS A 319 -41.27 -2.56 16.71
C LYS A 319 -40.19 -2.24 17.75
N ASN A 320 -39.08 -1.61 17.37
CA ASN A 320 -37.92 -1.48 18.26
C ASN A 320 -37.69 -0.08 18.84
N VAL A 321 -38.23 0.97 18.23
CA VAL A 321 -38.14 2.35 18.75
C VAL A 321 -38.95 2.51 20.04
N GLU A 322 -40.11 1.88 20.17
CA GLU A 322 -40.90 1.85 21.41
C GLU A 322 -40.25 1.04 22.54
N LYS A 323 -39.35 0.10 22.21
CA LYS A 323 -38.71 -0.76 23.22
C LYS A 323 -37.56 -0.06 23.93
N ILE A 324 -36.87 0.85 23.23
CA ILE A 324 -35.74 1.63 23.76
C ILE A 324 -36.24 2.85 24.55
N SER A 325 -37.32 3.50 24.10
CA SER A 325 -37.91 4.65 24.82
C SER A 325 -38.60 4.27 26.13
N ASN A 326 -39.03 3.01 26.28
CA ASN A 326 -39.76 2.53 27.47
C ASN A 326 -38.91 1.76 28.49
N MET A 327 -37.59 1.69 28.31
CA MET A 327 -36.70 0.99 29.23
C MET A 327 -36.40 1.86 30.46
N LYS A 328 -37.25 1.76 31.50
CA LYS A 328 -36.94 2.29 32.83
C LYS A 328 -35.72 1.55 33.38
N LEU A 329 -34.71 2.30 33.85
CA LEU A 329 -33.64 1.77 34.69
C LEU A 329 -34.30 1.15 35.93
N GLY A 330 -34.43 -0.18 35.92
CA GLY A 330 -34.73 -0.98 37.08
C GLY A 330 -33.44 -1.67 37.52
N ASP A 331 -33.20 -1.65 38.82
CA ASP A 331 -32.08 -2.27 39.51
C ASP A 331 -31.95 -3.75 39.12
N LYS A 332 -31.11 -4.03 38.12
CA LYS A 332 -30.51 -5.34 37.92
C LYS A 332 -29.04 -5.10 37.74
N GLU A 333 -28.27 -5.49 38.75
CA GLU A 333 -26.84 -5.69 38.65
C GLU A 333 -26.59 -6.54 37.40
N ALA A 334 -26.14 -5.89 36.34
CA ALA A 334 -25.66 -6.58 35.16
C ALA A 334 -24.36 -7.26 35.56
N GLU A 335 -24.36 -8.59 35.59
CA GLU A 335 -23.13 -9.38 35.63
C GLU A 335 -22.24 -8.90 34.48
N PHE A 336 -21.14 -8.25 34.84
CA PHE A 336 -20.13 -7.82 33.90
C PHE A 336 -19.59 -9.05 33.16
N PRO A 337 -19.35 -8.97 31.83
CA PRO A 337 -18.57 -9.99 31.14
C PRO A 337 -17.19 -10.13 31.79
N PRO A 338 -16.53 -11.31 31.69
CA PRO A 338 -15.28 -11.58 32.40
C PRO A 338 -14.22 -10.51 32.09
N LYS A 339 -13.43 -10.19 33.13
CA LYS A 339 -12.40 -9.14 33.16
C LYS A 339 -11.63 -9.04 31.84
N VAL A 340 -11.75 -7.88 31.19
CA VAL A 340 -10.91 -7.48 30.05
C VAL A 340 -9.45 -7.46 30.53
N PRO A 341 -8.50 -8.17 29.89
CA PRO A 341 -7.10 -8.10 30.27
C PRO A 341 -6.53 -6.70 30.04
N ASN A 342 -5.61 -6.30 30.93
CA ASN A 342 -5.08 -4.95 31.06
C ASN A 342 -4.59 -4.32 29.74
N PHE A 343 -5.13 -3.14 29.43
CA PHE A 343 -4.76 -2.30 28.30
C PHE A 343 -3.34 -1.75 28.48
N ASN A 344 -2.41 -2.05 27.57
CA ASN A 344 -1.08 -1.49 27.56
C ASN A 344 -0.95 -0.45 26.42
N PRO A 345 -0.93 0.87 26.72
CA PRO A 345 -0.92 1.93 25.70
C PRO A 345 0.42 2.03 24.93
N SER A 346 1.40 1.19 25.24
CA SER A 346 2.72 1.15 24.59
C SER A 346 2.87 0.07 23.52
N ILE A 347 1.80 -0.63 23.13
CA ILE A 347 1.90 -1.68 22.11
C ILE A 347 2.01 -1.00 20.73
N PRO A 348 3.14 -1.13 20.02
CA PRO A 348 3.27 -0.63 18.66
C PRO A 348 2.24 -1.32 17.75
N PHE A 349 1.89 -0.69 16.64
CA PHE A 349 0.88 -1.12 15.65
C PHE A 349 1.03 -2.57 15.12
N PHE A 350 2.14 -3.23 15.46
CA PHE A 350 2.35 -4.66 15.30
C PHE A 350 2.49 -5.27 16.70
N SER A 351 1.63 -6.24 17.06
CA SER A 351 1.80 -7.04 18.28
C SER A 351 3.23 -7.59 18.36
N GLN A 352 3.75 -7.81 19.56
CA GLN A 352 5.11 -8.38 19.74
C GLN A 352 5.24 -9.73 18.99
N ASP A 353 4.12 -10.45 18.81
CA ASP A 353 4.00 -11.66 18.01
C ASP A 353 3.98 -11.40 16.49
N ASN A 354 3.40 -10.30 16.02
CA ASN A 354 3.46 -9.88 14.62
C ASN A 354 4.86 -9.34 14.25
N ILE A 355 5.49 -8.60 15.16
CA ILE A 355 6.91 -8.25 15.05
C ILE A 355 7.73 -9.52 15.07
N ALA A 356 7.48 -10.48 15.97
CA ALA A 356 8.19 -11.75 16.01
C ALA A 356 7.95 -12.59 14.75
N CYS A 357 6.77 -12.54 14.13
CA CYS A 357 6.45 -13.27 12.90
C CYS A 357 7.12 -12.64 11.68
N VAL A 358 7.07 -11.30 11.54
CA VAL A 358 7.79 -10.57 10.49
C VAL A 358 9.30 -10.70 10.72
N THR A 359 9.75 -10.60 11.96
CA THR A 359 11.16 -10.81 12.34
C THR A 359 11.57 -12.25 12.09
N SER A 360 10.71 -13.24 12.32
CA SER A 360 10.98 -14.66 12.02
C SER A 360 11.05 -14.91 10.52
N HIS A 361 10.18 -14.28 9.71
CA HIS A 361 10.27 -14.36 8.25
C HIS A 361 11.52 -13.65 7.72
N LEU A 362 11.83 -12.46 8.24
CA LEU A 362 13.05 -11.73 7.89
C LEU A 362 14.30 -12.47 8.37
N GLN A 363 14.25 -13.14 9.53
CA GLN A 363 15.30 -14.03 10.04
C GLN A 363 15.43 -15.27 9.16
N THR A 364 14.33 -15.86 8.69
CA THR A 364 14.37 -17.01 7.78
C THR A 364 14.98 -16.62 6.43
N ILE A 365 14.59 -15.47 5.87
CA ILE A 365 15.20 -14.91 4.66
C ILE A 365 16.68 -14.61 4.89
N ARG A 366 17.01 -13.94 6.01
CA ARG A 366 18.39 -13.65 6.41
C ARG A 366 19.20 -14.94 6.56
N ASP A 367 18.65 -15.96 7.18
CA ASP A 367 19.36 -17.22 7.44
C ASP A 367 19.55 -18.02 6.16
N HIS A 368 18.62 -17.95 5.20
CA HIS A 368 18.82 -18.48 3.85
C HIS A 368 19.92 -17.72 3.08
N LEU A 369 19.94 -16.39 3.19
CA LEU A 369 20.99 -15.56 2.58
C LEU A 369 22.34 -15.82 3.23
N CYS A 370 22.41 -15.87 4.57
CA CYS A 370 23.60 -16.21 5.32
C CYS A 370 24.09 -17.63 5.02
N ALA A 371 23.21 -18.63 4.96
CA ALA A 371 23.59 -20.00 4.59
C ALA A 371 24.10 -20.08 3.15
N PHE A 372 23.55 -19.26 2.23
CA PHE A 372 24.08 -19.13 0.88
C PHE A 372 25.47 -18.45 0.88
N GLN A 373 25.67 -17.42 1.70
CA GLN A 373 26.95 -16.70 1.85
C GLN A 373 28.04 -17.54 2.55
N GLU A 374 27.69 -18.33 3.57
CA GLU A 374 28.59 -19.27 4.25
C GLU A 374 29.05 -20.38 3.31
N ARG A 375 28.16 -20.86 2.42
CA ARG A 375 28.54 -21.79 1.35
C ARG A 375 29.53 -21.18 0.35
N GLN A 376 29.61 -19.86 0.27
CA GLN A 376 30.61 -19.11 -0.50
C GLN A 376 31.79 -18.64 0.37
N GLY A 377 31.88 -19.09 1.63
CA GLY A 377 32.99 -18.80 2.54
C GLY A 377 32.95 -17.45 3.26
N ILE A 378 31.83 -16.72 3.23
CA ILE A 378 31.68 -15.42 3.89
C ILE A 378 31.07 -15.64 5.29
N PRO A 379 31.76 -15.24 6.39
CA PRO A 379 31.28 -15.48 7.75
C PRO A 379 30.10 -14.57 8.12
N ARG A 380 29.18 -15.10 8.95
CA ARG A 380 27.92 -14.44 9.36
C ARG A 380 28.06 -13.09 10.07
N GLU A 381 29.23 -12.79 10.66
CA GLU A 381 29.42 -11.68 11.58
C GLU A 381 29.79 -10.34 10.88
N GLU A 382 30.11 -10.35 9.57
CA GLU A 382 30.57 -9.17 8.83
C GLU A 382 29.49 -8.46 7.97
N ASN A 383 28.20 -8.69 8.23
CA ASN A 383 27.11 -8.03 7.49
C ASN A 383 26.82 -6.59 7.99
N ASN A 384 27.87 -5.77 8.17
CA ASN A 384 27.75 -4.32 8.36
C ASN A 384 28.12 -3.57 7.06
N PHE A 385 27.78 -2.28 6.96
CA PHE A 385 28.02 -1.50 5.75
C PHE A 385 29.49 -1.53 5.29
N PHE A 386 30.43 -1.55 6.24
CA PHE A 386 31.86 -1.63 5.94
C PHE A 386 32.28 -3.01 5.42
N GLY A 387 31.73 -4.10 5.97
CA GLY A 387 31.95 -5.45 5.48
C GLY A 387 31.37 -5.65 4.08
N LEU A 388 30.18 -5.10 3.81
CA LEU A 388 29.62 -5.09 2.45
C LEU A 388 30.51 -4.29 1.48
N ALA A 389 30.99 -3.11 1.88
CA ALA A 389 31.89 -2.32 1.05
C ALA A 389 33.21 -3.07 0.79
N LEU A 390 33.75 -3.76 1.80
CA LEU A 390 34.96 -4.57 1.68
C LEU A 390 34.75 -5.77 0.76
N ILE A 391 33.63 -6.48 0.86
CA ILE A 391 33.27 -7.58 -0.05
C ILE A 391 33.15 -7.05 -1.48
N ILE A 392 32.48 -5.91 -1.70
CA ILE A 392 32.35 -5.31 -3.03
C ILE A 392 33.73 -4.93 -3.58
N ILE A 393 34.60 -4.31 -2.78
CA ILE A 393 35.97 -3.96 -3.17
C ILE A 393 36.79 -5.22 -3.47
N GLN A 394 36.67 -6.26 -2.63
CA GLN A 394 37.39 -7.53 -2.78
C GLN A 394 36.94 -8.27 -4.03
N GLN A 395 35.64 -8.36 -4.29
CA GLN A 395 35.10 -9.02 -5.49
C GLN A 395 35.45 -8.23 -6.75
N SER A 396 35.42 -6.90 -6.69
CA SER A 396 35.90 -6.05 -7.78
C SER A 396 37.40 -6.24 -8.01
N GLY A 397 38.18 -6.35 -6.94
CA GLY A 397 39.62 -6.63 -6.99
C GLY A 397 39.94 -8.01 -7.55
N GLN A 398 39.17 -9.05 -7.19
CA GLN A 398 39.30 -10.39 -7.76
C GLN A 398 38.97 -10.42 -9.25
N ALA A 399 37.90 -9.73 -9.67
CA ALA A 399 37.57 -9.58 -11.09
C ALA A 399 38.70 -8.87 -11.85
N MET A 400 39.25 -7.79 -11.28
CA MET A 400 40.37 -7.05 -11.87
C MET A 400 41.66 -7.89 -11.91
N TYR A 401 41.97 -8.66 -10.85
CA TYR A 401 43.12 -9.56 -10.80
C TYR A 401 42.99 -10.69 -11.81
N ALA A 402 41.80 -11.26 -12.01
CA ALA A 402 41.56 -12.27 -13.02
C ALA A 402 41.82 -11.73 -14.44
N VAL A 403 41.35 -10.51 -14.72
CA VAL A 403 41.64 -9.82 -16.00
C VAL A 403 43.14 -9.56 -16.14
N PHE A 404 43.82 -9.11 -15.08
CA PHE A 404 45.26 -8.87 -15.11
C PHE A 404 46.09 -10.15 -15.32
N MET A 405 45.75 -11.24 -14.63
CA MET A 405 46.40 -12.53 -14.81
C MET A 405 46.15 -13.12 -16.20
N LEU A 406 44.97 -12.87 -16.79
CA LEU A 406 44.70 -13.20 -18.18
C LEU A 406 45.67 -12.46 -19.13
N PHE A 407 45.93 -11.18 -18.89
CA PHE A 407 46.93 -10.43 -19.68
C PHE A 407 48.36 -10.96 -19.47
N LEU A 408 48.76 -11.25 -18.23
CA LEU A 408 50.08 -11.83 -17.97
C LEU A 408 50.26 -13.22 -18.57
N ALA A 409 49.20 -14.03 -18.66
CA ALA A 409 49.23 -15.32 -19.33
C ALA A 409 49.52 -15.23 -20.84
N LEU A 410 49.38 -14.04 -21.45
CA LEU A 410 49.76 -13.80 -22.85
C LEU A 410 51.25 -13.46 -23.02
N PHE A 411 51.96 -13.12 -21.94
CA PHE A 411 53.38 -12.74 -21.99
C PHE A 411 54.28 -13.86 -22.53
N PRO A 412 54.15 -15.14 -22.11
CA PRO A 412 54.92 -16.24 -22.69
C PRO A 412 54.74 -16.37 -24.22
N VAL A 413 53.53 -16.14 -24.74
CA VAL A 413 53.27 -16.17 -26.18
C VAL A 413 54.06 -15.08 -26.90
N ALA A 414 54.12 -13.87 -26.34
CA ALA A 414 54.92 -12.79 -26.91
C ALA A 414 56.43 -13.13 -26.91
N THR A 415 56.94 -13.76 -25.84
CA THR A 415 58.35 -14.19 -25.79
C THR A 415 58.66 -15.29 -26.81
N ILE A 416 57.76 -16.26 -26.98
CA ILE A 416 57.90 -17.32 -28.00
C ILE A 416 57.93 -16.70 -29.39
N PHE A 417 57.04 -15.74 -29.67
CA PHE A 417 57.00 -15.05 -30.96
C PHE A 417 58.32 -14.31 -31.26
N LEU A 418 58.87 -13.59 -30.29
CA LEU A 418 60.15 -12.90 -30.44
C LEU A 418 61.32 -13.87 -30.66
N ALA A 419 61.34 -15.00 -29.93
CA ALA A 419 62.36 -16.03 -30.11
C ALA A 419 62.31 -16.68 -31.50
N ILE A 420 61.09 -16.96 -32.00
CA ILE A 420 60.89 -17.47 -33.36
C ILE A 420 61.39 -16.45 -34.38
N LEU A 421 61.05 -15.17 -34.21
CA LEU A 421 61.50 -14.12 -35.12
C LEU A 421 63.03 -14.03 -35.16
N HIS A 422 63.68 -14.04 -34.00
CA HIS A 422 65.14 -14.03 -33.90
C HIS A 422 65.77 -15.23 -34.63
N PHE A 423 65.25 -16.44 -34.37
CA PHE A 423 65.71 -17.66 -35.04
C PHE A 423 65.56 -17.57 -36.56
N ILE A 424 64.44 -17.06 -37.07
CA ILE A 424 64.21 -16.90 -38.50
C ILE A 424 65.23 -15.93 -39.09
N VAL A 425 65.46 -14.79 -38.44
CA VAL A 425 66.44 -13.80 -38.91
C VAL A 425 67.84 -14.40 -38.97
N ASP A 426 68.29 -15.08 -37.92
CA ASP A 426 69.62 -15.74 -37.89
C ASP A 426 69.77 -16.77 -39.03
N ARG A 427 68.74 -17.60 -39.25
CA ARG A 427 68.78 -18.61 -40.29
C ARG A 427 68.72 -18.01 -41.70
N LEU A 428 67.95 -16.95 -41.90
CA LEU A 428 67.93 -16.23 -43.17
C LEU A 428 69.28 -15.57 -43.45
N ILE A 429 69.93 -14.99 -42.45
CA ILE A 429 71.29 -14.43 -42.60
C ILE A 429 72.29 -15.52 -43.00
N ASP A 430 72.30 -16.68 -42.32
CA ASP A 430 73.20 -17.79 -42.67
C ASP A 430 72.97 -18.30 -44.10
N ILE A 431 71.72 -18.37 -44.55
CA ILE A 431 71.38 -18.73 -45.92
C ILE A 431 71.90 -17.67 -46.91
N LEU A 432 71.68 -16.38 -46.62
CA LEU A 432 72.11 -15.27 -47.49
C LEU A 432 73.65 -15.14 -47.58
N CYS A 433 74.38 -15.50 -46.52
CA CYS A 433 75.85 -15.50 -46.52
C CYS A 433 76.47 -16.72 -47.21
N THR A 434 75.68 -17.75 -47.56
CA THR A 434 76.17 -18.98 -48.20
C THR A 434 76.35 -18.76 -49.70
N LYS A 435 77.53 -19.08 -50.25
CA LYS A 435 77.87 -18.78 -51.66
C LYS A 435 77.52 -19.90 -52.66
N THR A 436 77.36 -21.13 -52.20
CA THR A 436 77.13 -22.31 -53.06
C THR A 436 75.62 -22.55 -53.24
N PRO A 437 75.08 -22.62 -54.48
CA PRO A 437 73.64 -22.70 -54.69
C PRO A 437 73.02 -24.02 -54.19
N ALA A 438 73.72 -25.15 -54.30
CA ALA A 438 73.23 -26.43 -53.80
C ALA A 438 73.02 -26.43 -52.27
N ASP A 439 73.96 -25.82 -51.53
CA ASP A 439 73.89 -25.71 -50.07
C ASP A 439 72.77 -24.75 -49.63
N ILE A 440 72.48 -23.71 -50.42
CA ILE A 440 71.35 -22.80 -50.17
C ILE A 440 70.02 -23.57 -50.23
N TYR A 441 69.78 -24.36 -51.26
CA TYR A 441 68.53 -25.13 -51.39
C TYR A 441 68.38 -26.16 -50.27
N PHE A 442 69.47 -26.81 -49.85
CA PHE A 442 69.45 -27.73 -48.73
C PHE A 442 69.11 -27.01 -47.41
N LYS A 443 69.79 -25.90 -47.10
CA LYS A 443 69.51 -25.10 -45.89
C LYS A 443 68.08 -24.53 -45.90
N LEU A 444 67.57 -24.12 -47.06
CA LEU A 444 66.20 -23.61 -47.20
C LEU A 444 65.16 -24.72 -46.94
N GLY A 445 65.40 -25.93 -47.44
CA GLY A 445 64.55 -27.10 -47.16
C GLY A 445 64.50 -27.43 -45.66
N VAL A 446 65.66 -27.38 -44.99
CA VAL A 446 65.74 -27.56 -43.53
C VAL A 446 64.99 -26.46 -42.78
N LEU A 447 65.11 -25.20 -43.18
CA LEU A 447 64.40 -24.08 -42.58
C LEU A 447 62.87 -24.23 -42.72
N CYS A 448 62.38 -24.63 -43.89
CA CYS A 448 60.94 -24.86 -44.12
C CYS A 448 60.40 -25.98 -43.20
N ALA A 449 61.15 -27.08 -43.05
CA ALA A 449 60.76 -28.16 -42.14
C ALA A 449 60.76 -27.70 -40.67
N GLN A 450 61.77 -26.92 -40.25
CA GLN A 450 61.84 -26.35 -38.91
C GLN A 450 60.69 -25.37 -38.63
N LEU A 451 60.35 -24.51 -39.59
CA LEU A 451 59.22 -23.58 -39.48
C LEU A 451 57.88 -24.29 -39.36
N LEU A 452 57.66 -25.35 -40.13
CA LEU A 452 56.45 -26.17 -40.02
C LEU A 452 56.32 -26.79 -38.62
N LEU A 453 57.41 -27.32 -38.08
CA LEU A 453 57.42 -27.89 -36.73
C LEU A 453 57.13 -26.82 -35.67
N ILE A 454 57.78 -25.65 -35.77
CA ILE A 454 57.55 -24.51 -34.86
C ILE A 454 56.09 -24.04 -34.93
N TYR A 455 55.49 -23.99 -36.12
CA TYR A 455 54.09 -23.60 -36.28
C TYR A 455 53.15 -24.58 -35.55
N LEU A 456 53.36 -25.89 -35.71
CA LEU A 456 52.56 -26.91 -35.02
C LEU A 456 52.70 -26.80 -33.49
N MET A 457 53.91 -26.57 -32.99
CA MET A 457 54.16 -26.37 -31.56
C MET A 457 53.47 -25.10 -31.04
N THR A 458 53.52 -24.01 -31.81
CA THR A 458 52.91 -22.73 -31.40
C THR A 458 51.38 -22.83 -31.37
N GLN A 459 50.77 -23.50 -32.36
CA GLN A 459 49.32 -23.75 -32.37
C GLN A 459 48.86 -24.56 -31.15
N PHE A 460 49.62 -25.60 -30.79
CA PHE A 460 49.34 -26.39 -29.58
C PHE A 460 49.37 -25.55 -28.31
N VAL A 461 50.38 -24.68 -28.16
CA VAL A 461 50.51 -23.78 -27.00
C VAL A 461 49.34 -22.79 -26.94
N VAL A 462 49.01 -22.12 -28.05
CA VAL A 462 47.91 -21.17 -28.13
C VAL A 462 46.58 -21.85 -27.79
N TYR A 463 46.30 -23.01 -28.38
CA TYR A 463 45.06 -23.75 -28.08
C TYR A 463 44.97 -24.13 -26.60
N THR A 464 46.07 -24.58 -26.00
CA THR A 464 46.10 -24.95 -24.57
C THR A 464 45.82 -23.75 -23.67
N ILE A 465 46.33 -22.57 -24.01
CA ILE A 465 46.09 -21.34 -23.23
C ILE A 465 44.64 -20.85 -23.36
N PHE A 466 44.05 -20.90 -24.56
CA PHE A 466 42.71 -20.35 -24.80
C PHE A 466 41.56 -21.35 -24.56
N SER A 467 41.80 -22.66 -24.60
CA SER A 467 40.78 -23.70 -24.40
C SER A 467 39.98 -23.55 -23.10
N PRO A 468 40.59 -23.27 -21.92
CA PRO A 468 39.84 -23.06 -20.68
C PRO A 468 38.86 -21.89 -20.78
N ILE A 469 39.24 -20.81 -21.47
CA ILE A 469 38.40 -19.61 -21.61
C ILE A 469 37.17 -19.93 -22.46
N PHE A 470 37.33 -20.64 -23.58
CA PHE A 470 36.22 -21.05 -24.43
C PHE A 470 35.25 -22.00 -23.71
N THR A 471 35.77 -22.96 -22.94
CA THR A 471 34.90 -23.85 -22.15
C THR A 471 34.08 -23.11 -21.10
N MET A 472 34.64 -22.08 -20.47
CA MET A 472 33.90 -21.23 -19.52
C MET A 472 32.79 -20.44 -20.20
N GLN A 473 33.05 -19.82 -21.36
CA GLN A 473 32.03 -19.05 -22.10
C GLN A 473 30.86 -19.94 -22.56
N LEU A 474 31.15 -21.16 -23.03
CA LEU A 474 30.12 -22.13 -23.44
C LEU A 474 29.24 -22.58 -22.26
N ASN A 475 29.82 -22.78 -21.08
CA ASN A 475 29.06 -23.12 -19.88
C ASN A 475 28.13 -21.98 -19.42
N ILE A 476 28.55 -20.73 -19.56
CA ILE A 476 27.72 -19.55 -19.24
C ILE A 476 26.55 -19.45 -20.23
N ILE A 477 26.82 -19.57 -21.53
CA ILE A 477 25.77 -19.52 -22.57
C ILE A 477 24.78 -20.67 -22.39
N SER A 478 25.26 -21.88 -22.09
CA SER A 478 24.42 -23.05 -21.81
C SER A 478 23.47 -22.79 -20.62
N LYS A 479 23.98 -22.21 -19.53
CA LYS A 479 23.16 -21.84 -18.37
C LYS A 479 22.16 -20.73 -18.69
N MET A 480 22.53 -19.73 -19.48
CA MET A 480 21.61 -18.67 -19.91
C MET A 480 20.49 -19.19 -20.82
N ILE A 481 20.79 -20.10 -21.75
CA ILE A 481 19.79 -20.74 -22.61
C ILE A 481 18.81 -21.60 -21.78
N MET A 482 19.31 -22.32 -20.77
CA MET A 482 18.45 -23.09 -19.85
C MET A 482 17.50 -22.19 -19.06
N ILE A 483 17.95 -21.02 -18.59
CA ILE A 483 17.10 -20.03 -17.92
C ILE A 483 16.02 -19.47 -18.87
N SER A 484 16.38 -19.20 -20.14
CA SER A 484 15.44 -18.75 -21.16
C SER A 484 14.36 -19.80 -21.47
N ARG A 485 14.71 -21.08 -21.53
CA ARG A 485 13.75 -22.19 -21.75
C ARG A 485 12.86 -22.48 -20.52
N GLY A 486 13.37 -22.29 -19.30
CA GLY A 486 12.56 -22.42 -18.07
C GLY A 486 11.37 -21.46 -18.02
N ASN A 487 11.51 -20.26 -18.60
CA ASN A 487 10.42 -19.27 -18.69
C ASN A 487 9.37 -19.57 -19.79
N LEU A 488 9.62 -20.55 -20.68
CA LEU A 488 8.66 -20.98 -21.71
C LEU A 488 7.84 -22.22 -21.30
N VAL A 489 8.17 -22.87 -20.19
CA VAL A 489 7.44 -24.05 -19.65
C VAL A 489 6.45 -23.67 -18.54
N LEU A 490 6.45 -22.41 -18.09
CA LEU A 490 5.45 -21.85 -17.16
C LEU A 490 4.60 -20.75 -17.82
N LYS A 491 4.04 -21.04 -19.00
CA LYS A 491 2.98 -20.24 -19.62
C LYS A 491 1.79 -21.09 -19.98
#